data_AF-X1AQZ9-F1
#
_entry.id   AF-X1AQZ9-F1
#
_cell.length_a   1.000
_cell.length_b   1.000
_cell.length_c   1.000
_cell.angle_alpha   90.00
_cell.angle_beta   90.00
_cell.angle_gamma   90.00
#
_symmetry.space_group_name_H-M   'P 1'
#
loop_
_entity.id
_entity.type
_entity.pdbx_description
1 polymer ?
#
loop_
_entity_poly.entity_id
_entity_poly.type
_entity_poly.pdbx_seq_one_letter_code
_entity_poly.pdbx_strand_id
1 'polypeptide(L)'
;HRIDVEMDGNYKQRIRSQTEMVDSGDILKVAQVVKNYTHRDTVEKLSSTERGLYERARKILVGEISVACNIENNKAKFIIREAVRKGERKGQTRSH
;
A
#
# COMPACT_ATOMS: atom_id res chain seq x y z
N HIS A 1 8.48 -12.92 8.93
CA HIS A 1 7.89 -12.36 7.70
C HIS A 1 6.47 -12.94 7.59
N ARG A 2 5.41 -12.16 7.82
CA ARG A 2 4.05 -12.61 7.46
C ARG A 2 3.84 -12.14 6.03
N ILE A 3 3.90 -13.06 5.08
CA ILE A 3 3.34 -12.82 3.76
C ILE A 3 1.85 -12.62 4.03
N ASP A 4 1.35 -11.42 3.74
CA ASP A 4 -0.08 -11.14 3.92
C ASP A 4 -0.84 -12.10 3.00
N VAL A 5 -1.80 -12.86 3.56
CA VAL A 5 -2.54 -13.92 2.85
C VAL A 5 -3.13 -13.41 1.52
N GLU A 6 -3.46 -12.12 1.47
CA GLU A 6 -4.01 -11.41 0.32
C GLU A 6 -3.02 -11.23 -0.85
N MET A 7 -1.73 -11.46 -0.62
CA MET A 7 -0.65 -11.37 -1.61
C MET A 7 -0.12 -12.74 -2.06
N ASP A 8 -0.43 -13.81 -1.33
CA ASP A 8 0.02 -15.20 -1.56
C ASP A 8 -0.82 -15.95 -2.60
N GLY A 9 -2.00 -15.41 -2.95
CA GLY A 9 -2.87 -15.97 -3.97
C GLY A 9 -2.33 -15.84 -5.40
N ASN A 10 -2.92 -16.61 -6.32
CA ASN A 10 -2.63 -16.45 -7.76
C ASN A 10 -2.92 -15.01 -8.22
N TYR A 11 -2.33 -14.57 -9.34
CA TYR A 11 -2.43 -13.18 -9.84
C TYR A 11 -3.87 -12.63 -9.80
N LYS A 12 -4.85 -13.42 -10.27
CA LYS A 12 -6.26 -13.00 -10.33
C LYS A 12 -6.87 -12.85 -8.94
N GLN A 13 -6.60 -13.79 -8.03
CA GLN A 13 -7.06 -13.73 -6.64
C GLN A 13 -6.46 -12.53 -5.91
N ARG A 14 -5.15 -12.26 -6.10
CA ARG A 14 -4.49 -11.09 -5.53
C ARG A 14 -5.12 -9.79 -6.04
N ILE A 15 -5.26 -9.62 -7.35
CA ILE A 15 -5.90 -8.42 -7.91
C ILE A 15 -7.30 -8.23 -7.33
N ARG A 16 -8.11 -9.31 -7.28
CA ARG A 16 -9.46 -9.26 -6.74
C ARG A 16 -9.47 -8.85 -5.26
N SER A 17 -8.70 -9.54 -4.42
CA SER A 17 -8.62 -9.26 -2.99
C SER A 17 -8.14 -7.83 -2.72
N GLN A 18 -7.08 -7.39 -3.40
CA GLN A 18 -6.56 -6.02 -3.24
C GLN A 18 -7.55 -4.97 -3.76
N THR A 19 -8.35 -5.29 -4.79
CA THR A 19 -9.43 -4.41 -5.26
C THR A 19 -10.54 -4.29 -4.24
N GLU A 20 -11.01 -5.42 -3.69
CA GLU A 20 -12.05 -5.46 -2.65
C GLU A 20 -11.63 -4.66 -1.40
N MET A 21 -10.35 -4.71 -1.03
CA MET A 21 -9.80 -3.87 0.05
C MET A 21 -9.88 -2.38 -0.25
N VAL A 22 -9.52 -1.95 -1.47
CA VAL A 22 -9.60 -0.54 -1.86
C VAL A 22 -11.04 -0.07 -1.91
N ASP A 23 -11.92 -0.88 -2.49
CA ASP A 23 -13.34 -0.54 -2.67
C ASP A 23 -14.12 -0.56 -1.34
N SER A 24 -13.59 -1.24 -0.31
CA SER A 24 -14.21 -1.25 1.02
C SER A 24 -14.22 0.11 1.72
N GLY A 25 -13.36 1.05 1.30
CA GLY A 25 -13.21 2.36 1.94
C GLY A 25 -12.58 2.33 3.34
N ASP A 26 -12.26 1.14 3.89
CA ASP A 26 -11.52 1.03 5.14
C ASP A 26 -10.08 1.51 4.94
N ILE A 27 -9.76 2.64 5.57
CA ILE A 27 -8.46 3.30 5.38
C ILE A 27 -7.27 2.44 5.80
N LEU A 28 -7.46 1.52 6.75
CA LEU A 28 -6.41 0.59 7.16
C LEU A 28 -6.15 -0.44 6.07
N LYS A 29 -7.19 -0.93 5.41
CA LYS A 29 -7.07 -1.83 4.26
C LYS A 29 -6.45 -1.13 3.06
N VAL A 30 -6.89 0.09 2.75
CA VAL A 30 -6.28 0.91 1.69
C VAL A 30 -4.79 1.14 1.96
N ALA A 31 -4.41 1.44 3.21
CA ALA A 31 -3.01 1.60 3.60
C ALA A 31 -2.21 0.29 3.45
N GLN A 32 -2.82 -0.86 3.76
CA GLN A 32 -2.20 -2.16 3.54
C GLN A 32 -1.94 -2.43 2.05
N VAL A 33 -2.88 -2.10 1.16
CA VAL A 33 -2.70 -2.22 -0.30
C VAL A 33 -1.53 -1.36 -0.80
N VAL A 34 -1.44 -0.12 -0.31
CA VAL A 34 -0.31 0.80 -0.63
C VAL A 34 1.02 0.17 -0.21
N LYS A 35 1.09 -0.40 1.01
CA LYS A 35 2.29 -1.07 1.52
C LYS A 35 2.64 -2.31 0.69
N ASN A 36 1.65 -3.14 0.36
CA ASN A 36 1.81 -4.37 -0.41
C ASN A 36 2.42 -4.11 -1.79
N TYR A 37 1.85 -3.18 -2.55
CA TYR A 37 2.35 -2.87 -3.88
C TYR A 37 3.64 -2.06 -3.87
N THR A 38 3.90 -1.24 -2.85
CA THR A 38 5.20 -0.58 -2.70
C THR A 38 6.30 -1.62 -2.49
N HIS A 39 6.09 -2.57 -1.59
CA HIS A 39 7.06 -3.65 -1.37
C HIS A 39 7.22 -4.50 -2.63
N ARG A 40 6.12 -4.85 -3.29
CA ARG A 40 6.18 -5.68 -4.48
C ARG A 40 6.93 -5.02 -5.63
N ASP A 41 6.78 -3.72 -5.86
CA ASP A 41 7.54 -2.98 -6.88
C ASP A 41 9.06 -3.03 -6.65
N THR A 42 9.51 -3.28 -5.40
CA THR A 42 10.94 -3.51 -5.09
C THR A 42 11.44 -4.91 -5.44
N VAL A 43 10.55 -5.90 -5.50
CA VAL A 43 10.87 -7.30 -5.79
C VAL A 43 10.69 -7.58 -7.28
N GLU A 44 9.54 -7.19 -7.83
CA GLU A 44 9.16 -7.36 -9.23
C GLU A 44 8.36 -6.16 -9.73
N LYS A 45 8.60 -5.77 -10.98
CA LYS A 45 7.88 -4.67 -11.62
C LYS A 45 6.37 -4.94 -11.66
N LEU A 46 5.59 -3.97 -11.19
CA LEU A 46 4.12 -4.07 -11.23
C LEU A 46 3.57 -4.14 -12.65
N SER A 47 2.54 -4.97 -12.84
CA SER A 47 1.73 -4.96 -14.07
C SER A 47 0.95 -3.65 -14.21
N SER A 48 0.43 -3.35 -15.40
CA SER A 48 -0.41 -2.16 -15.63
C SER A 48 -1.64 -2.13 -14.72
N THR A 49 -2.27 -3.28 -14.48
CA THR A 49 -3.42 -3.39 -13.58
C THR A 49 -3.03 -3.12 -12.12
N GLU A 50 -1.91 -3.71 -11.70
CA GLU A 50 -1.39 -3.56 -10.33
C GLU A 50 -0.98 -2.12 -10.05
N ARG A 51 -0.32 -1.48 -11.01
CA ARG A 51 0.05 -0.07 -10.94
C ARG A 51 -1.18 0.82 -10.84
N GLY A 52 -2.20 0.59 -11.67
CA GLY A 52 -3.45 1.36 -11.60
C GLY A 52 -4.18 1.23 -10.26
N LEU A 53 -4.19 0.02 -9.69
CA LEU A 53 -4.77 -0.22 -8.37
C LEU A 53 -3.95 0.45 -7.25
N TYR A 54 -2.62 0.34 -7.31
CA TYR A 54 -1.72 1.02 -6.37
C TYR A 54 -1.89 2.54 -6.40
N GLU A 55 -1.96 3.14 -7.58
CA GLU A 55 -2.14 4.59 -7.73
C GLU A 55 -3.50 5.04 -7.17
N ARG A 56 -4.56 4.26 -7.39
CA ARG A 56 -5.89 4.52 -6.82
C ARG A 56 -5.86 4.46 -5.29
N ALA A 57 -5.31 3.39 -4.72
CA ALA A 57 -5.17 3.23 -3.27
C ALA A 57 -4.37 4.38 -2.65
N ARG A 58 -3.26 4.75 -3.29
CA ARG A 58 -2.41 5.86 -2.86
C ARG A 58 -3.13 7.20 -2.92
N LYS A 59 -3.93 7.46 -3.95
CA LYS A 59 -4.71 8.70 -4.08
C LYS A 59 -5.73 8.84 -2.94
N ILE A 60 -6.45 7.76 -2.63
CA ILE A 60 -7.41 7.72 -1.51
C ILE A 60 -6.68 8.01 -0.20
N LEU A 61 -5.62 7.26 0.10
CA LEU A 61 -4.86 7.42 1.35
C LEU A 61 -4.30 8.84 1.53
N VAL A 62 -3.78 9.44 0.45
CA VAL A 62 -3.29 10.82 0.46
C VAL A 62 -4.42 11.80 0.78
N GLY A 63 -5.59 11.62 0.16
CA GLY A 63 -6.76 12.47 0.40
C GLY A 63 -7.21 12.40 1.86
N GLU A 64 -7.36 11.19 2.40
CA GLU A 64 -7.78 10.99 3.79
C GLU A 64 -6.79 11.61 4.79
N ILE A 65 -5.49 11.38 4.61
CA ILE A 65 -4.46 11.96 5.50
C ILE A 65 -4.40 13.49 5.35
N SER A 66 -4.53 14.01 4.14
CA SER A 66 -4.55 15.45 3.87
C SER A 66 -5.69 16.14 4.61
N VAL A 67 -6.90 15.57 4.52
CA VAL A 67 -8.09 16.09 5.21
C VAL A 67 -7.99 15.91 6.72
N ALA A 68 -7.67 14.71 7.19
CA ALA A 68 -7.60 14.40 8.61
C ALA A 68 -6.53 15.20 9.38
N CYS A 69 -5.41 15.52 8.73
CA CYS A 69 -4.33 16.29 9.33
C CYS A 69 -4.31 17.77 8.92
N ASN A 70 -5.26 18.23 8.09
CA ASN A 70 -5.30 19.57 7.52
C ASN A 70 -3.94 20.00 6.91
N ILE A 71 -3.39 19.16 6.04
CA ILE A 71 -2.11 19.39 5.37
C ILE A 71 -2.26 19.27 3.86
N GLU A 72 -1.34 19.87 3.11
CA GLU A 72 -1.32 19.71 1.67
C GLU A 72 -1.03 18.26 1.23
N ASN A 73 -1.63 17.87 0.10
CA ASN A 73 -1.43 16.56 -0.52
C ASN A 73 0.04 16.17 -0.71
N ASN A 74 0.91 17.14 -1.00
CA ASN A 74 2.34 16.88 -1.17
C ASN A 74 3.02 16.46 0.14
N LYS A 75 2.63 17.09 1.26
CA LYS A 75 3.11 16.73 2.60
C LYS A 75 2.58 15.35 3.01
N ALA A 76 1.31 15.05 2.76
CA ALA A 76 0.73 13.72 3.01
C ALA A 76 1.45 12.63 2.19
N LYS A 77 1.71 12.87 0.89
CA LYS A 77 2.50 11.95 0.03
C LYS A 77 3.89 11.67 0.61
N PHE A 78 4.56 12.69 1.13
CA PHE A 78 5.88 12.55 1.75
C PHE A 78 5.81 11.68 3.02
N ILE A 79 4.83 11.94 3.90
CA ILE A 79 4.62 11.16 5.13
C ILE A 79 4.39 9.68 4.81
N ILE A 80 3.51 9.38 3.85
CA ILE A 80 3.23 8.00 3.43
C ILE A 80 4.50 7.32 2.92
N ARG A 81 5.26 7.98 2.02
CA ARG A 81 6.51 7.43 1.47
C ARG A 81 7.53 7.13 2.57
N GLU A 82 7.69 8.06 3.52
CA GLU A 82 8.61 7.89 4.64
C GLU A 82 8.16 6.77 5.59
N ALA A 83 6.85 6.66 5.85
CA ALA A 83 6.28 5.62 6.70
C ALA A 83 6.53 4.22 6.10
N VAL A 84 6.29 4.05 4.81
CA VAL A 84 6.53 2.76 4.12
C VAL A 84 8.02 2.39 4.17
N ARG A 85 8.92 3.34 3.86
CA ARG A 85 10.38 3.14 3.93
C ARG A 85 10.89 2.79 5.34
N LYS A 86 10.29 3.36 6.39
CA LYS A 86 10.63 3.04 7.79
C LYS A 86 10.12 1.65 8.20
N GLY A 87 8.97 1.24 7.67
CA GLY A 87 8.41 -0.10 7.88
C GLY A 87 9.33 -1.21 7.41
N GLU A 88 10.01 -1.02 6.27
CA GLU A 88 10.96 -1.97 5.70
C GLU A 88 12.17 -2.24 6.63
N ARG A 89 12.72 -1.21 7.27
CA ARG A 89 13.90 -1.33 8.16
C ARG A 89 13.60 -2.08 9.47
N LYS A 90 12.37 -1.94 10.00
CA LYS A 90 11.94 -2.65 11.21
C LYS A 90 11.69 -4.14 10.96
N GLY A 91 11.44 -4.54 9.70
CA GLY A 91 11.31 -5.94 9.31
C GLY A 91 12.63 -6.71 9.28
N GLN A 92 13.75 -6.03 9.00
CA GLN A 92 15.09 -6.65 8.94
C GLN A 92 15.73 -6.86 10.32
N THR A 93 15.41 -6.01 11.31
CA THR A 93 16.00 -6.07 12.67
C THR A 93 15.37 -7.12 13.59
N ARG A 94 14.26 -7.74 13.19
CA ARG A 94 13.55 -8.79 13.96
C ARG A 94 13.76 -10.21 13.41
N SER A 95 14.68 -10.39 12.47
CA SER A 95 15.03 -11.69 11.88
C SER A 95 16.37 -12.26 12.40
N HIS A 96 16.84 -11.78 13.55
CA HIS A 96 17.93 -12.39 14.31
C HIS A 96 17.41 -13.02 15.59
#